data_AF-J9B0N6-F1
#
_entry.id   AF-J9B0N6-F1
#
_cell.length_a   1.000
_cell.length_b   1.000
_cell.length_c   1.000
_cell.angle_alpha   90.00
_cell.angle_beta   90.00
_cell.angle_gamma   90.00
#
_symmetry.space_group_name_H-M   'P 1'
#
loop_
_entity.id
_entity.type
_entity.pdbx_description
1 polymer ?
#
loop_
_entity_poly.entity_id
_entity_poly.type
_entity_poly.pdbx_seq_one_letter_code
_entity_poly.pdbx_strand_id
1 'polypeptide(L)'
;MNGTVACGEVYEEFNDRLQPLHMEATALYPSIYLPRRNSATGGCLYVTSVLREAKRCAEKLKSSVPIFTFTGFEYFPINLSNPFYTKQDLLNSLHRAFDMGIQGAIIWSTSKNMANRCLSIGDYVRDHLGPEVKNLKNLSEICDKTERNTSNYNTYEPLCAMRNGLYKYCHKINKKWDDLFPTSTVQPPP
;
A
#
# COMPACT_ATOMS: atom_id res chain seq x y z
N MET A 1 -0.31 13.11 15.36
CA MET A 1 0.23 13.04 13.97
C MET A 1 -0.31 14.26 13.23
N ASN A 2 0.55 15.17 12.76
CA ASN A 2 0.14 16.39 12.05
C ASN A 2 -0.36 16.16 10.60
N GLY A 3 -0.82 14.94 10.28
CA GLY A 3 -1.67 14.68 9.12
C GLY A 3 -1.08 15.01 7.75
N THR A 4 0.24 14.87 7.54
CA THR A 4 0.88 15.09 6.24
C THR A 4 1.18 13.77 5.51
N VAL A 5 1.11 13.81 4.17
CA VAL A 5 1.39 12.69 3.24
C VAL A 5 2.88 12.65 2.86
N ALA A 6 3.74 13.07 3.76
CA ALA A 6 5.18 13.14 3.56
C ALA A 6 5.87 12.45 4.73
N CYS A 7 7.00 11.82 4.44
CA CYS A 7 7.93 11.47 5.50
C CYS A 7 8.46 12.79 6.09
N GLY A 8 8.77 12.83 7.38
CA GLY A 8 9.38 14.04 7.94
C GLY A 8 10.76 14.23 7.31
N GLU A 9 11.13 15.46 6.96
CA GLU A 9 12.43 15.79 6.33
C GLU A 9 13.62 15.13 7.05
N VAL A 10 13.63 15.17 8.38
CA VAL A 10 14.63 14.49 9.23
C VAL A 10 14.76 12.99 8.95
N TYR A 11 13.66 12.30 8.64
CA TYR A 11 13.64 10.89 8.30
C TYR A 11 14.07 10.62 6.86
N GLU A 12 13.75 11.52 5.92
CA GLU A 12 14.23 11.42 4.54
C GLU A 12 15.76 11.59 4.48
N GLU A 13 16.31 12.57 5.20
CA GLU A 13 17.76 12.76 5.36
C GLU A 13 18.43 11.57 6.06
N PHE A 14 17.75 10.96 7.03
CA PHE A 14 18.23 9.73 7.65
C PHE A 14 18.30 8.58 6.64
N ASN A 15 17.26 8.37 5.84
CA ASN A 15 17.23 7.32 4.82
C ASN A 15 18.23 7.58 3.68
N ASP A 16 18.52 8.85 3.37
CA ASP A 16 19.55 9.23 2.40
C ASP A 16 20.94 8.80 2.85
N ARG A 17 21.23 8.90 4.15
CA ARG A 17 22.47 8.37 4.74
C ARG A 17 22.54 6.84 4.74
N LEU A 18 21.40 6.16 4.62
CA LEU A 18 21.32 4.70 4.49
C LEU A 18 21.43 4.20 3.04
N GLN A 19 21.58 5.09 2.05
CA GLN A 19 21.71 4.68 0.65
C GLN A 19 22.79 3.61 0.40
N PRO A 20 23.98 3.62 1.05
CA PRO A 20 24.95 2.53 0.89
C PRO A 20 24.40 1.15 1.26
N LEU A 21 23.57 1.07 2.31
CA LEU A 21 22.89 -0.17 2.69
C LEU A 21 21.85 -0.58 1.65
N HIS A 22 21.07 0.38 1.15
CA HIS A 22 20.03 0.11 0.15
C HIS A 22 20.62 -0.35 -1.19
N MET A 23 21.82 0.10 -1.56
CA MET A 23 22.50 -0.34 -2.79
C MET A 23 22.87 -1.82 -2.80
N GLU A 24 23.02 -2.44 -1.62
CA GLU A 24 23.25 -3.89 -1.48
C GLU A 24 21.96 -4.70 -1.44
N ALA A 25 20.80 -4.04 -1.38
CA ALA A 25 19.50 -4.70 -1.31
C ALA A 25 18.96 -5.04 -2.71
N THR A 26 18.35 -6.21 -2.84
CA THR A 26 17.63 -6.62 -4.07
C THR A 26 16.14 -6.32 -4.02
N ALA A 27 15.64 -5.81 -2.90
CA ALA A 27 14.27 -5.37 -2.68
C ALA A 27 14.18 -4.52 -1.40
N LEU A 28 13.17 -3.67 -1.29
CA LEU A 28 12.85 -2.93 -0.06
C LEU A 28 11.63 -3.52 0.66
N TYR A 29 11.66 -3.52 1.99
CA TYR A 29 10.65 -4.19 2.83
C TYR A 29 10.01 -3.25 3.85
N PRO A 30 9.32 -2.16 3.42
CA PRO A 30 8.73 -1.21 4.35
C PRO A 30 7.61 -1.86 5.17
N SER A 31 7.56 -1.53 6.46
CA SER A 31 6.51 -1.95 7.37
C SER A 31 5.36 -0.95 7.37
N ILE A 32 4.15 -1.41 7.11
CA ILE A 32 2.91 -0.60 7.03
C ILE A 32 1.82 -1.10 8.00
N TYR A 33 2.21 -1.71 9.12
CA TYR A 33 1.24 -2.14 10.15
C TYR A 33 0.41 -0.95 10.64
N LEU A 34 -0.91 -1.12 10.63
CA LEU A 34 -1.83 -0.19 11.27
C LEU A 34 -1.88 -0.49 12.78
N PRO A 35 -1.57 0.49 13.64
CA PRO A 35 -1.39 0.24 15.07
C PRO A 35 -2.72 0.13 15.82
N ARG A 36 -3.83 0.60 15.24
CA ARG A 36 -5.13 0.69 15.91
C ARG A 36 -6.27 0.53 14.90
N ARG A 37 -7.38 0.01 15.40
CA ARG A 37 -8.63 -0.15 14.66
C ARG A 37 -9.21 1.17 14.22
N ASN A 38 -9.85 1.17 13.04
CA ASN A 38 -10.52 2.33 12.47
C ASN A 38 -9.56 3.51 12.31
N SER A 39 -8.38 3.23 11.76
CA SER A 39 -7.36 4.25 11.52
C SER A 39 -7.84 5.37 10.60
N ALA A 40 -8.96 5.15 9.89
CA ALA A 40 -9.66 6.10 9.03
C ALA A 40 -8.67 6.80 8.09
N THR A 41 -8.75 8.12 7.96
CA THR A 41 -7.83 8.91 7.16
C THR A 41 -6.38 8.79 7.65
N GLY A 42 -6.16 8.68 8.95
CA GLY A 42 -4.83 8.60 9.55
C GLY A 42 -4.05 7.38 9.07
N GLY A 43 -4.71 6.22 8.95
CA GLY A 43 -4.10 5.01 8.41
C GLY A 43 -3.71 5.14 6.96
N CYS A 44 -4.60 5.69 6.12
CA CYS A 44 -4.26 5.92 4.71
C CYS A 44 -3.08 6.88 4.57
N LEU A 45 -3.06 7.99 5.33
CA LEU A 45 -1.97 8.95 5.29
C LEU A 45 -0.64 8.30 5.70
N TYR A 46 -0.64 7.55 6.80
CA TYR A 46 0.53 6.83 7.28
C TYR A 46 1.07 5.86 6.23
N VAL A 47 0.23 4.96 5.71
CA VAL A 47 0.65 3.98 4.70
C VAL A 47 1.16 4.69 3.45
N THR A 48 0.47 5.74 2.99
CA THR A 48 0.91 6.52 1.83
C THR A 48 2.29 7.12 2.06
N SER A 49 2.54 7.75 3.20
CA SER A 49 3.84 8.39 3.50
C SER A 49 4.97 7.36 3.51
N VAL A 50 4.77 6.20 4.14
CA VAL A 50 5.77 5.11 4.16
C VAL A 50 6.06 4.60 2.75
N LEU A 51 5.02 4.39 1.94
CA LEU A 51 5.19 3.87 0.57
C LEU A 51 5.83 4.88 -0.37
N ARG A 52 5.50 6.17 -0.25
CA ARG A 52 6.18 7.23 -1.02
C ARG A 52 7.67 7.25 -0.72
N GLU A 53 8.02 7.15 0.55
CA GLU A 53 9.42 7.17 0.96
C GLU A 53 10.18 5.92 0.50
N ALA A 54 9.55 4.74 0.57
CA ALA A 54 10.13 3.52 0.03
C ALA A 54 10.38 3.62 -1.48
N LYS A 55 9.44 4.20 -2.25
CA LYS A 55 9.62 4.46 -3.68
C LYS A 55 10.76 5.44 -3.96
N ARG A 56 10.81 6.57 -3.24
CA ARG A 56 11.90 7.54 -3.34
C ARG A 56 13.27 6.90 -3.08
N CYS A 57 13.36 6.02 -2.08
CA CYS A 57 14.58 5.28 -1.79
C CYS A 57 14.93 4.29 -2.91
N ALA A 58 13.96 3.56 -3.46
CA ALA A 58 14.17 2.60 -4.55
C ALA A 58 14.63 3.27 -5.86
N GLU A 59 14.11 4.46 -6.17
CA GLU A 59 14.49 5.25 -7.36
C GLU A 59 15.96 5.70 -7.34
N LYS A 60 16.55 5.84 -6.15
CA LYS A 60 17.96 6.20 -5.97
C LYS A 60 18.94 5.03 -6.19
N LEU A 61 18.43 3.83 -6.46
CA LEU A 61 19.24 2.64 -6.69
C LEU A 61 19.54 2.46 -8.18
N LYS A 62 20.74 1.98 -8.52
CA LYS A 62 21.22 1.84 -9.91
C LYS A 62 20.28 1.02 -10.79
N SER A 63 19.54 0.10 -10.19
CA SER A 63 18.39 -0.58 -10.78
C SER A 63 17.25 -0.44 -9.78
N SER A 64 16.12 0.09 -10.22
CA SER A 64 14.94 0.17 -9.35
C SER A 64 14.59 -1.23 -8.87
N VAL A 65 14.58 -1.42 -7.55
CA VAL A 65 14.30 -2.71 -6.91
C VAL A 65 12.81 -2.82 -6.57
N PRO A 66 12.23 -4.03 -6.57
CA PRO A 66 10.86 -4.21 -6.14
C PRO A 66 10.68 -3.87 -4.65
N ILE A 67 9.47 -3.46 -4.30
CA ILE A 67 9.05 -3.17 -2.93
C ILE A 67 8.03 -4.22 -2.50
N PHE A 68 8.30 -4.87 -1.36
CA PHE A 68 7.38 -5.83 -0.73
C PHE A 68 7.01 -5.35 0.66
N THR A 69 5.76 -4.95 0.84
CA THR A 69 5.30 -4.41 2.13
C THR A 69 5.19 -5.49 3.20
N PHE A 70 5.65 -5.22 4.42
CA PHE A 70 5.22 -5.98 5.60
C PHE A 70 3.94 -5.37 6.14
N THR A 71 2.89 -6.17 6.24
CA THR A 71 1.62 -5.76 6.84
C THR A 71 0.99 -6.85 7.68
N GLY A 72 0.07 -6.46 8.55
CA GLY A 72 -0.65 -7.37 9.42
C GLY A 72 -2.09 -7.54 8.95
N PHE A 73 -2.77 -8.48 9.59
CA PHE A 73 -4.22 -8.58 9.55
C PHE A 73 -4.82 -8.53 10.96
N GLU A 74 -3.96 -8.38 11.97
CA GLU A 74 -4.28 -8.16 13.38
C GLU A 74 -3.63 -6.87 13.88
N TYR A 75 -4.28 -6.15 14.79
CA TYR A 75 -3.70 -4.99 15.46
C TYR A 75 -2.73 -5.44 16.55
N PHE A 76 -1.65 -4.68 16.70
CA PHE A 76 -0.66 -4.86 17.76
C PHE A 76 -0.62 -3.65 18.71
N PRO A 77 -0.64 -3.85 20.04
CA PRO A 77 -0.77 -5.15 20.73
C PRO A 77 -2.15 -5.79 20.54
N ILE A 78 -2.21 -7.13 20.50
CA ILE A 78 -3.44 -7.89 20.23
C ILE A 78 -4.49 -7.61 21.30
N ASN A 79 -5.66 -7.14 20.85
CA ASN A 79 -6.88 -7.05 21.64
C ASN A 79 -7.82 -8.20 21.25
N LEU A 80 -8.05 -9.15 22.16
CA LEU A 80 -8.82 -10.37 21.86
C LEU A 80 -10.29 -10.13 21.49
N SER A 81 -10.88 -8.99 21.87
CA SER A 81 -12.28 -8.71 21.54
C SER A 81 -12.47 -8.32 20.09
N ASN A 82 -11.48 -7.66 19.47
CA ASN A 82 -11.52 -7.24 18.07
C ASN A 82 -10.09 -7.17 17.50
N PRO A 83 -9.42 -8.33 17.32
CA PRO A 83 -8.01 -8.35 17.01
C PRO A 83 -7.74 -7.99 15.56
N PHE A 84 -8.71 -8.20 14.66
CA PHE A 84 -8.48 -8.17 13.22
C PHE A 84 -8.72 -6.81 12.57
N TYR A 85 -8.03 -6.58 11.47
CA TYR A 85 -8.24 -5.41 10.62
C TYR A 85 -9.71 -5.28 10.23
N THR A 86 -10.20 -4.04 10.17
CA THR A 86 -11.51 -3.83 9.55
C THR A 86 -11.37 -3.94 8.04
N LYS A 87 -12.49 -4.10 7.32
CA LYS A 87 -12.49 -3.92 5.86
C LYS A 87 -11.80 -2.61 5.47
N GLN A 88 -12.03 -1.56 6.25
CA GLN A 88 -11.43 -0.27 6.00
C GLN A 88 -9.90 -0.26 6.15
N ASP A 89 -9.40 -0.93 7.19
CA ASP A 89 -7.98 -1.02 7.46
C ASP A 89 -7.27 -1.97 6.46
N LEU A 90 -7.98 -2.97 5.90
CA LEU A 90 -7.50 -3.74 4.74
C LEU A 90 -7.38 -2.87 3.48
N LEU A 91 -8.33 -1.98 3.23
CA LEU A 91 -8.26 -1.03 2.11
C LEU A 91 -7.09 -0.04 2.30
N ASN A 92 -6.92 0.50 3.51
CA ASN A 92 -5.84 1.42 3.84
C ASN A 92 -4.44 0.80 3.75
N SER A 93 -4.34 -0.54 3.80
CA SER A 93 -3.08 -1.28 3.73
C SER A 93 -2.88 -1.92 2.35
N LEU A 94 -3.51 -3.06 2.08
CA LEU A 94 -3.27 -3.88 0.89
C LEU A 94 -3.72 -3.19 -0.40
N HIS A 95 -4.92 -2.60 -0.43
CA HIS A 95 -5.39 -1.88 -1.62
C HIS A 95 -4.58 -0.62 -1.85
N ARG A 96 -4.23 0.10 -0.79
CA ARG A 96 -3.37 1.28 -0.93
C ARG A 96 -2.00 0.94 -1.50
N ALA A 97 -1.40 -0.16 -1.06
CA ALA A 97 -0.14 -0.64 -1.63
C ALA A 97 -0.29 -0.99 -3.12
N PHE A 98 -1.35 -1.71 -3.47
CA PHE A 98 -1.68 -2.03 -4.86
C PHE A 98 -1.85 -0.77 -5.72
N ASP A 99 -2.64 0.21 -5.25
CA ASP A 99 -2.91 1.47 -5.96
C ASP A 99 -1.63 2.29 -6.20
N MET A 100 -0.65 2.19 -5.29
CA MET A 100 0.62 2.88 -5.40
C MET A 100 1.65 2.13 -6.24
N GLY A 101 1.26 1.00 -6.85
CA GLY A 101 2.12 0.18 -7.71
C GLY A 101 3.19 -0.58 -6.95
N ILE A 102 2.91 -1.00 -5.71
CA ILE A 102 3.81 -1.85 -4.93
C ILE A 102 3.72 -3.30 -5.42
N GLN A 103 4.86 -3.99 -5.55
CA GLN A 103 4.96 -5.29 -6.23
C GLN A 103 4.40 -6.45 -5.41
N GLY A 104 4.29 -6.32 -4.08
CA GLY A 104 3.63 -7.32 -3.27
C GLY A 104 3.54 -6.98 -1.78
N ALA A 105 2.95 -7.91 -1.03
CA ALA A 105 2.77 -7.82 0.41
C ALA A 105 3.12 -9.15 1.10
N ILE A 106 3.81 -9.03 2.22
CA ILE A 106 4.10 -10.10 3.17
C ILE A 106 3.15 -9.88 4.35
N ILE A 107 2.21 -10.80 4.52
CA ILE A 107 1.21 -10.77 5.58
C ILE A 107 1.77 -11.51 6.79
N TRP A 108 1.85 -10.82 7.92
CA TRP A 108 2.50 -11.33 9.12
C TRP A 108 1.60 -11.24 10.35
N SER A 109 1.75 -12.20 11.26
CA SER A 109 1.20 -12.18 12.62
C SER A 109 2.20 -12.82 13.59
N THR A 110 2.04 -12.52 14.88
CA THR A 110 2.84 -13.11 15.96
C THR A 110 2.46 -14.57 16.19
N SER A 111 3.43 -15.39 16.62
CA SER A 111 3.18 -16.75 17.11
C SER A 111 2.56 -16.78 18.52
N LYS A 112 2.53 -15.64 19.24
CA LYS A 112 2.00 -15.56 20.61
C LYS A 112 0.55 -16.06 20.66
N ASN A 113 0.29 -17.06 21.50
CA ASN A 113 -1.02 -17.68 21.69
C ASN A 113 -1.70 -18.12 20.38
N MET A 114 -0.92 -18.55 19.37
CA MET A 114 -1.46 -18.94 18.06
C MET A 114 -2.52 -20.03 18.14
N ALA A 115 -2.30 -21.06 18.97
CA ALA A 115 -3.27 -22.15 19.15
C ALA A 115 -4.67 -21.63 19.56
N ASN A 116 -4.72 -20.65 20.46
CA ASN A 116 -5.97 -20.06 20.95
C ASN A 116 -6.65 -19.13 19.93
N ARG A 117 -5.91 -18.65 18.91
CA ARG A 117 -6.40 -17.74 17.87
C ARG A 117 -6.59 -18.42 16.52
N CYS A 118 -6.17 -19.67 16.37
CA CYS A 118 -6.12 -20.36 15.09
C CYS A 118 -7.49 -20.40 14.39
N LEU A 119 -8.55 -20.73 15.15
CA LEU A 119 -9.92 -20.75 14.61
C LEU A 119 -10.37 -19.37 14.15
N SER A 120 -10.22 -18.33 14.99
CA SER A 120 -10.65 -16.97 14.63
C SER A 120 -9.81 -16.36 13.50
N ILE A 121 -8.51 -16.69 13.42
CA ILE A 121 -7.67 -16.35 12.26
C ILE A 121 -8.20 -17.05 11.01
N GLY A 122 -8.49 -18.35 11.09
CA GLY A 122 -9.04 -19.12 9.97
C GLY A 122 -10.36 -18.54 9.47
N ASP A 123 -11.25 -18.17 10.37
CA ASP A 123 -12.51 -17.51 10.06
C ASP A 123 -12.27 -16.15 9.40
N TYR A 124 -11.41 -15.31 9.97
CA TYR A 124 -11.09 -14.01 9.40
C TYR A 124 -10.44 -14.10 8.01
N VAL A 125 -9.55 -15.08 7.80
CA VAL A 125 -8.94 -15.32 6.49
C VAL A 125 -9.99 -15.75 5.47
N ARG A 126 -10.88 -16.67 5.84
CA ARG A 126 -11.94 -17.16 4.94
C ARG A 126 -12.95 -16.07 4.59
N ASP A 127 -13.38 -15.30 5.58
CA ASP A 127 -14.56 -14.43 5.47
C ASP A 127 -14.20 -12.98 5.11
N HIS A 128 -12.94 -12.55 5.31
CA HIS A 128 -12.51 -11.17 5.08
C HIS A 128 -11.23 -11.04 4.26
N LEU A 129 -10.08 -11.50 4.78
CA LEU A 129 -8.78 -11.25 4.13
C LEU A 129 -8.64 -11.97 2.78
N GLY A 130 -9.04 -13.24 2.71
CA GLY A 130 -8.96 -14.06 1.51
C GLY A 130 -9.77 -13.48 0.34
N PRO A 131 -11.05 -13.12 0.54
CA PRO A 131 -11.85 -12.42 -0.47
C PRO A 131 -11.20 -11.12 -0.98
N GLU A 132 -10.63 -10.30 -0.09
CA GLU A 132 -9.95 -9.05 -0.48
C GLU A 132 -8.66 -9.31 -1.29
N VAL A 133 -7.85 -10.28 -0.90
CA VAL A 133 -6.65 -10.69 -1.66
C VAL A 133 -7.04 -11.24 -3.05
N LYS A 134 -8.12 -12.04 -3.13
CA LYS A 134 -8.64 -12.53 -4.41
C LYS A 134 -9.11 -11.38 -5.31
N ASN A 135 -9.77 -10.38 -4.74
CA ASN A 135 -10.19 -9.19 -5.47
C ASN A 135 -8.98 -8.42 -6.05
N LEU A 136 -7.94 -8.19 -5.24
CA LEU A 136 -6.69 -7.56 -5.70
C LEU A 136 -6.00 -8.35 -6.81
N LYS A 137 -5.97 -9.67 -6.71
CA LYS A 137 -5.42 -10.53 -7.78
C LYS A 137 -6.21 -10.36 -9.10
N ASN A 138 -7.54 -10.41 -9.04
CA ASN A 138 -8.39 -10.20 -10.21
C ASN A 138 -8.16 -8.81 -10.83
N LEU A 139 -8.04 -7.77 -9.99
CA LEU A 139 -7.71 -6.42 -10.42
C LEU A 139 -6.35 -6.37 -11.12
N SER A 140 -5.32 -6.99 -10.55
CA SER A 140 -3.99 -7.11 -11.18
C SER A 140 -4.07 -7.75 -12.56
N GLU A 141 -4.79 -8.87 -12.71
CA GLU A 141 -4.94 -9.55 -14.00
C GLU A 141 -5.66 -8.69 -15.06
N ILE A 142 -6.61 -7.86 -14.64
CA ILE A 142 -7.28 -6.89 -15.51
C ILE A 142 -6.30 -5.77 -15.91
N CYS A 143 -5.50 -5.28 -14.97
CA CYS A 143 -4.46 -4.28 -15.23
C CYS A 143 -3.45 -4.78 -16.26
N ASP A 144 -2.91 -5.98 -16.05
CA ASP A 144 -1.90 -6.58 -16.93
C ASP A 144 -2.43 -6.81 -18.36
N LYS A 145 -3.72 -7.14 -18.51
CA LYS A 145 -4.37 -7.24 -19.82
C LYS A 145 -4.55 -5.89 -20.48
N THR A 146 -4.89 -4.87 -19.70
CA THR A 146 -5.12 -3.51 -20.20
C THR A 146 -3.81 -2.87 -20.66
N GLU A 147 -2.73 -3.00 -19.88
CA GLU A 147 -1.41 -2.43 -20.20
C GLU A 147 -0.78 -3.05 -21.46
N ARG A 148 -0.98 -4.36 -21.66
CA ARG A 148 -0.61 -5.04 -22.92
C ARG A 148 -1.38 -4.55 -24.14
N ASN A 149 -2.58 -4.03 -23.96
CA ASN A 149 -3.39 -3.46 -25.05
C ASN A 149 -3.06 -1.97 -25.28
N THR A 150 -2.39 -1.30 -24.34
CA THR A 150 -1.99 0.12 -24.44
C THR A 150 -0.51 0.32 -24.75
N SER A 151 0.23 -0.74 -25.13
CA SER A 151 1.69 -0.70 -25.40
C SER A 151 2.13 0.22 -26.56
N ASN A 152 1.23 1.01 -27.14
CA ASN A 152 1.52 2.13 -28.04
C ASN A 152 1.59 3.50 -27.33
N TYR A 153 1.41 3.57 -26.00
CA TYR A 153 1.44 4.82 -25.24
C TYR A 153 2.47 4.75 -24.10
N ASN A 154 3.53 5.57 -24.23
CA ASN A 154 4.57 5.77 -23.23
C ASN A 154 4.03 6.56 -22.02
N THR A 155 3.43 5.88 -21.06
CA THR A 155 3.11 6.48 -19.75
C THR A 155 3.53 5.55 -18.64
N TYR A 156 4.65 5.91 -17.99
CA TYR A 156 5.18 5.29 -16.78
C TYR A 156 4.39 5.78 -15.55
N GLU A 157 3.17 5.25 -15.38
CA GLU A 157 2.43 5.21 -14.12
C GLU A 157 1.35 4.13 -14.30
N PRO A 158 0.99 3.33 -13.27
CA PRO A 158 -0.01 2.29 -13.44
C PRO A 158 -1.38 2.93 -13.68
N LEU A 159 -1.69 3.17 -14.96
CA LEU A 159 -2.96 3.65 -15.50
C LEU A 159 -4.17 2.90 -14.92
N CYS A 160 -3.95 1.66 -14.47
CA CYS A 160 -4.99 0.82 -13.90
C CYS A 160 -5.47 1.25 -12.49
N ALA A 161 -4.58 1.75 -11.62
CA ALA A 161 -4.95 2.21 -10.28
C ALA A 161 -5.86 3.45 -10.33
N MET A 162 -5.63 4.33 -11.32
CA MET A 162 -6.45 5.51 -11.57
C MET A 162 -7.77 5.18 -12.30
N ARG A 163 -7.78 4.24 -13.26
CA ARG A 163 -8.97 3.92 -14.08
C ARG A 163 -10.08 3.15 -13.33
N ASN A 164 -9.75 2.33 -12.33
CA ASN A 164 -10.75 1.52 -11.61
C ASN A 164 -11.34 2.18 -10.35
N GLY A 165 -11.04 3.47 -10.10
CA GLY A 165 -11.68 4.23 -9.02
C GLY A 165 -11.24 3.86 -7.60
N LEU A 166 -10.23 2.99 -7.44
CA LEU A 166 -9.60 2.66 -6.14
C LEU A 166 -8.96 3.91 -5.50
N TYR A 167 -8.50 4.84 -6.35
CA TYR A 167 -8.06 6.20 -5.99
C TYR A 167 -9.04 6.99 -5.10
N LYS A 168 -10.37 6.79 -5.24
CA LYS A 168 -11.38 7.66 -4.60
C LYS A 168 -11.49 7.49 -3.07
N TYR A 169 -10.91 6.44 -2.49
CA TYR A 169 -11.12 6.17 -1.07
C TYR A 169 -10.42 7.19 -0.16
N CYS A 170 -9.12 7.44 -0.36
CA CYS A 170 -8.42 8.49 0.41
C CYS A 170 -8.72 9.90 -0.11
N HIS A 171 -9.11 10.02 -1.39
CA HIS A 171 -9.37 11.28 -2.07
C HIS A 171 -10.65 12.00 -1.63
N LYS A 172 -11.71 11.26 -1.26
CA LYS A 172 -12.98 11.86 -0.81
C LYS A 172 -12.84 12.68 0.49
N ILE A 173 -11.75 12.51 1.25
CA ILE A 173 -11.64 13.03 2.61
C ILE A 173 -10.75 14.29 2.68
N ASN A 174 -10.04 14.67 1.60
CA ASN A 174 -9.24 15.90 1.61
C ASN A 174 -9.09 16.49 0.19
N LYS A 175 -9.68 17.68 -0.06
CA LYS A 175 -9.66 18.37 -1.37
C LYS A 175 -8.28 18.91 -1.78
N LYS A 176 -7.29 18.89 -0.89
CA LYS A 176 -5.93 19.41 -1.13
C LYS A 176 -5.04 18.52 -2.04
N TRP A 177 -5.61 17.50 -2.65
CA TRP A 177 -4.89 16.44 -3.37
C TRP A 177 -4.81 16.66 -4.88
N ASP A 178 -5.54 17.63 -5.42
CA ASP A 178 -5.58 17.92 -6.86
C ASP A 178 -4.23 18.46 -7.40
N ASP A 179 -3.37 19.03 -6.54
CA ASP A 179 -2.11 19.68 -6.94
C ASP A 179 -0.88 18.74 -6.93
N LEU A 180 -0.99 17.54 -6.35
CA LEU A 180 0.15 16.62 -6.15
C LEU A 180 0.18 15.43 -7.13
N PHE A 181 -0.89 15.25 -7.88
CA PHE A 181 -1.00 14.28 -8.97
C PHE A 181 -1.64 15.00 -10.16
N PRO A 182 -0.85 15.58 -11.07
CA PRO A 182 -1.42 16.22 -12.24
C PRO A 182 -2.19 15.14 -13.01
N THR A 183 -3.51 15.24 -13.01
CA THR A 183 -4.32 14.48 -13.95
C THR A 183 -3.89 14.94 -15.33
N SER A 184 -3.14 14.10 -16.05
CA SER A 184 -3.05 14.28 -17.49
C SER A 184 -4.46 14.08 -18.01
N THR A 185 -5.17 15.19 -18.23
CA THR A 185 -6.44 15.21 -18.92
C THR A 185 -6.18 14.68 -20.32
N VAL A 186 -6.40 13.38 -20.52
CA VAL A 186 -6.46 12.80 -21.86
C VAL A 186 -7.75 13.33 -22.46
N GLN A 187 -7.64 14.38 -23.30
CA GLN A 187 -8.70 14.67 -24.23
C GLN A 187 -8.82 13.49 -25.20
N PRO A 188 -10.03 12.95 -25.44
CA PRO A 188 -10.21 11.98 -26.50
C PRO A 188 -9.83 12.62 -27.84
N PRO A 189 -9.16 11.89 -28.75
CA PRO A 189 -8.85 12.42 -30.08
C PRO A 189 -10.15 12.71 -30.85
N PRO A 190 -10.11 13.66 -31.82
CA PRO A 190 -11.26 14.03 -32.64
C PRO A 190 -11.83 12.86 -33.45
#